data_AF-Q4ADP2-F1
#
_entry.id   AF-Q4ADP2-F1
#
_cell.length_a   1.000
_cell.length_b   1.000
_cell.length_c   1.000
_cell.angle_alpha   90.00
_cell.angle_beta   90.00
_cell.angle_gamma   90.00
#
_symmetry.space_group_name_H-M   'P 1'
#
loop_
_entity.id
_entity.type
_entity.pdbx_description
1 polymer ?
#
loop_
_entity_poly.entity_id
_entity_poly.type
_entity_poly.pdbx_seq_one_letter_code
_entity_poly.pdbx_strand_id
1 'polypeptide(L)'
;KLVEYCCAEFLKKKGIDIRGNPRSLRRLRTQCERAKRVLSSANQTTIEVDALDANEDFNCTITRAKFEELCMSMFKECIPPVEKVLKDSGISKNQIHEVVLVGGSTRIPKVQELLRDYFNGKELNK
;
A
#
# COMPACT_ATOMS: atom_id res chain seq x y z
N LYS A 1 6.74 -3.71 3.00
CA LYS A 1 5.90 -3.21 4.13
C LYS A 1 4.86 -4.22 4.61
N LEU A 2 3.78 -4.52 3.87
CA LEU A 2 2.74 -5.45 4.35
C LEU A 2 3.29 -6.85 4.64
N VAL A 3 4.12 -7.38 3.74
CA VAL A 3 4.79 -8.69 3.92
C VAL A 3 5.72 -8.69 5.13
N GLU A 4 6.54 -7.65 5.30
CA GLU A 4 7.43 -7.51 6.46
C GLU A 4 6.64 -7.50 7.78
N TYR A 5 5.52 -6.77 7.81
CA TYR A 5 4.60 -6.73 8.95
C TYR A 5 4.05 -8.12 9.24
N CYS A 6 3.54 -8.83 8.23
CA CYS A 6 3.03 -10.19 8.40
C CYS A 6 4.12 -11.19 8.83
N CYS A 7 5.35 -11.08 8.32
CA CYS A 7 6.47 -11.91 8.77
C CYS A 7 6.80 -11.66 10.25
N ALA A 8 6.79 -10.39 10.68
CA ALA A 8 7.02 -10.04 12.08
C ALA A 8 5.89 -10.55 12.99
N GLU A 9 4.63 -10.45 12.55
CA GLU A 9 3.48 -11.00 13.27
C GLU A 9 3.53 -12.53 13.36
N PHE A 10 3.94 -13.21 12.28
CA PHE A 10 4.11 -14.67 12.30
C PHE A 10 5.23 -15.10 13.26
N LEU A 11 6.38 -14.42 13.23
CA LEU A 11 7.48 -14.65 14.17
C LEU A 11 7.03 -14.42 15.63
N LYS A 12 6.25 -13.36 15.88
CA LYS A 12 5.73 -13.05 17.22
C LYS A 12 4.75 -14.12 17.73
N LYS A 13 3.88 -14.65 16.86
CA LYS A 13 2.84 -15.61 17.25
C LYS A 13 3.34 -17.06 17.32
N LYS A 14 4.27 -17.44 16.45
CA LYS A 14 4.70 -18.84 16.26
C LYS A 14 6.18 -19.08 16.56
N GLY A 15 6.98 -18.03 16.71
CA GLY A 15 8.43 -18.15 16.95
C GLY A 15 9.24 -18.59 15.72
N ILE A 16 8.62 -18.64 14.54
CA ILE A 16 9.24 -19.13 13.29
C ILE A 16 9.56 -17.94 12.38
N ASP A 17 10.81 -17.83 11.92
CA ASP A 17 11.21 -16.83 10.94
C ASP A 17 11.12 -17.36 9.51
N ILE A 18 10.11 -16.92 8.77
CA ILE A 18 9.86 -17.30 7.37
C ILE A 18 10.67 -16.48 6.36
N ARG A 19 11.46 -15.48 6.79
CA ARG A 19 12.25 -14.64 5.89
C ARG A 19 13.30 -15.42 5.10
N GLY A 20 13.76 -16.55 5.64
CA GLY A 20 14.66 -17.47 4.97
C GLY A 20 13.98 -18.44 3.99
N ASN A 21 12.65 -18.57 4.03
CA ASN A 21 11.91 -19.54 3.20
C ASN A 21 11.23 -18.84 2.00
N PRO A 22 11.81 -18.92 0.78
CA PRO A 22 11.27 -18.23 -0.40
C PRO A 22 9.88 -18.74 -0.80
N ARG A 23 9.56 -20.00 -0.51
CA ARG A 23 8.24 -20.58 -0.81
C ARG A 23 7.16 -19.95 0.07
N SER A 24 7.40 -19.87 1.37
CA SER A 24 6.48 -19.24 2.33
C SER A 24 6.31 -17.75 2.04
N LEU A 25 7.40 -17.05 1.74
CA LEU A 25 7.35 -15.63 1.34
C LEU A 25 6.53 -15.40 0.07
N ARG A 26 6.64 -16.27 -0.95
CA ARG A 26 5.83 -16.15 -2.17
C ARG A 26 4.34 -16.31 -1.89
N ARG A 27 3.97 -17.28 -1.05
CA ARG A 27 2.56 -17.51 -0.66
C ARG A 27 2.01 -16.32 0.10
N LEU A 28 2.76 -15.82 1.08
CA LEU A 28 2.39 -14.64 1.85
C LEU A 28 2.26 -13.39 0.97
N ARG A 29 3.22 -13.14 0.06
CA ARG A 29 3.15 -12.04 -0.92
C ARG A 29 1.87 -12.06 -1.74
N THR A 30 1.45 -13.23 -2.21
CA THR A 30 0.22 -13.38 -3.01
C THR A 30 -1.01 -12.97 -2.21
N GLN A 31 -1.12 -13.38 -0.94
CA GLN A 31 -2.26 -13.01 -0.09
C GLN A 31 -2.18 -11.55 0.36
N CYS A 32 -0.99 -11.03 0.67
CA CYS A 32 -0.78 -9.61 0.94
C CYS A 32 -1.20 -8.72 -0.25
N GLU A 33 -0.93 -9.14 -1.48
CA GLU A 33 -1.36 -8.39 -2.66
C GLU A 33 -2.89 -8.38 -2.80
N ARG A 34 -3.55 -9.52 -2.58
CA ARG A 34 -5.01 -9.61 -2.56
C ARG A 34 -5.60 -8.71 -1.48
N ALA A 35 -5.06 -8.78 -0.26
CA ALA A 35 -5.46 -7.92 0.85
C ALA A 35 -5.29 -6.43 0.51
N LYS A 36 -4.18 -6.02 -0.12
CA LYS A 36 -3.98 -4.63 -0.58
C LYS A 36 -5.10 -4.17 -1.54
N ARG A 37 -5.48 -5.03 -2.49
CA ARG A 37 -6.57 -4.72 -3.44
C ARG A 37 -7.90 -4.55 -2.70
N VAL A 38 -8.20 -5.44 -1.76
CA VAL A 38 -9.41 -5.35 -0.92
C VAL A 38 -9.39 -4.10 -0.04
N LEU A 39 -8.26 -3.74 0.57
CA LEU A 39 -8.13 -2.53 1.40
C LEU A 39 -8.31 -1.23 0.62
N SER A 40 -8.19 -1.27 -0.71
CA SER A 40 -8.47 -0.10 -1.56
C SER A 40 -9.98 0.21 -1.63
N SER A 41 -10.85 -0.76 -1.32
CA SER A 41 -12.31 -0.59 -1.28
C SER A 41 -12.91 -0.78 0.12
N ALA A 42 -12.43 -1.74 0.89
CA ALA A 42 -12.88 -2.06 2.25
C ALA A 42 -11.98 -1.47 3.34
N ASN A 43 -12.52 -1.26 4.54
CA ASN A 43 -11.79 -0.67 5.67
C ASN A 43 -10.93 -1.70 6.43
N GLN A 44 -11.19 -3.00 6.23
CA GLN A 44 -10.46 -4.10 6.86
C GLN A 44 -10.49 -5.33 5.97
N THR A 45 -9.52 -6.22 6.17
CA THR A 45 -9.47 -7.54 5.52
C THR A 45 -8.65 -8.51 6.38
N THR A 46 -8.84 -9.80 6.18
CA THR A 46 -8.08 -10.84 6.87
C THR A 46 -7.13 -11.51 5.87
N ILE A 47 -5.86 -11.62 6.25
CA ILE A 47 -4.84 -12.35 5.50
C ILE A 47 -4.77 -13.75 6.09
N GLU A 48 -5.14 -14.74 5.28
CA GLU A 48 -5.17 -16.14 5.67
C GLU A 48 -4.27 -16.95 4.73
N VAL A 49 -3.37 -17.76 5.31
CA VAL A 49 -2.49 -18.66 4.58
C VAL A 49 -2.40 -19.99 5.32
N ASP A 50 -2.94 -21.06 4.72
CA ASP A 50 -2.86 -22.40 5.26
C ASP A 50 -1.44 -22.96 5.17
N ALA A 51 -0.96 -23.66 6.20
CA ALA A 51 0.35 -24.27 6.27
C ALA A 51 1.47 -23.36 5.75
N LEU A 52 1.55 -22.12 6.25
CA LEU A 52 2.47 -21.09 5.76
C LEU A 52 3.92 -21.56 5.86
N ASP A 53 4.29 -22.12 7.01
CA ASP A 53 5.57 -22.80 7.23
C ASP A 53 5.43 -23.84 8.34
N ALA A 54 6.19 -24.94 8.28
CA ALA A 54 6.15 -26.04 9.26
C ALA A 54 4.73 -26.56 9.61
N ASN A 55 3.80 -26.56 8.66
CA ASN A 55 2.37 -26.88 8.84
C ASN A 55 1.60 -25.96 9.80
N GLU A 56 2.14 -24.78 10.11
CA GLU A 56 1.46 -23.75 10.90
C GLU A 56 0.70 -22.78 10.00
N ASP A 57 -0.57 -22.56 10.32
CA ASP A 57 -1.41 -21.59 9.63
C ASP A 57 -1.11 -20.17 10.07
N PHE A 58 -1.33 -19.21 9.16
CA PHE A 58 -1.24 -17.79 9.45
C PHE A 58 -2.57 -17.10 9.23
N ASN A 59 -3.06 -16.43 10.27
CA ASN A 59 -4.21 -15.53 10.23
C ASN A 59 -3.82 -14.17 10.83
N CYS A 60 -4.07 -13.11 10.06
CA CYS A 60 -3.84 -11.73 10.49
C CYS A 60 -4.91 -10.80 9.89
N THR A 61 -5.71 -10.18 10.76
CA THR A 61 -6.61 -9.10 10.37
C THR A 61 -5.85 -7.79 10.27
N ILE A 62 -6.01 -7.09 9.15
CA ILE A 62 -5.40 -5.78 8.91
C ILE A 62 -6.45 -4.76 8.49
N THR A 63 -6.36 -3.57 9.08
CA THR A 63 -7.19 -2.43 8.73
C THR A 63 -6.52 -1.57 7.67
N ARG A 64 -7.31 -0.79 6.92
CA ARG A 64 -6.82 0.20 5.97
C ARG A 64 -5.91 1.21 6.67
N ALA A 65 -6.32 1.70 7.85
CA ALA A 65 -5.53 2.63 8.64
C ALA A 65 -4.13 2.08 8.94
N LYS A 66 -4.02 0.80 9.32
CA LYS A 66 -2.70 0.19 9.57
C LYS A 66 -1.88 0.03 8.29
N PHE A 67 -2.49 -0.35 7.19
CA PHE A 67 -1.82 -0.40 5.90
C PHE A 67 -1.29 0.96 5.46
N GLU A 68 -2.09 2.01 5.62
CA GLU A 68 -1.72 3.38 5.30
C GLU A 68 -0.58 3.89 6.19
N GLU A 69 -0.63 3.61 7.49
CA GLU A 69 0.46 3.91 8.44
C GLU A 69 1.78 3.26 8.00
N LEU A 70 1.74 1.96 7.66
CA LEU A 70 2.92 1.19 7.22
C LEU A 70 3.54 1.71 5.92
N CYS A 71 2.75 2.36 5.06
CA CYS A 71 3.16 2.81 3.73
C CYS A 71 3.23 4.35 3.62
N MET A 72 2.96 5.10 4.70
CA MET A 72 2.86 6.55 4.67
C MET A 72 4.13 7.23 4.13
N SER A 73 5.32 6.72 4.49
CA SER A 73 6.57 7.28 3.97
C SER A 73 6.66 7.15 2.45
N MET A 74 6.31 5.97 1.91
CA MET A 74 6.31 5.69 0.47
C MET A 74 5.26 6.52 -0.27
N PHE A 75 4.09 6.77 0.34
CA PHE A 75 3.07 7.61 -0.28
C PHE A 75 3.50 9.07 -0.35
N LYS A 76 4.21 9.58 0.66
CA LYS A 76 4.77 10.94 0.64
C LYS A 76 5.89 11.10 -0.39
N GLU A 77 6.68 10.05 -0.62
CA GLU A 77 7.72 10.01 -1.68
C GLU A 77 7.14 10.15 -3.11
N CYS A 78 5.82 10.02 -3.29
CA CYS A 78 5.19 10.27 -4.59
C CYS A 78 5.04 11.77 -4.93
N ILE A 79 5.13 12.68 -3.95
CA ILE A 79 4.95 14.13 -4.17
C ILE A 79 6.18 14.83 -4.77
N PRO A 80 7.43 14.57 -4.32
CA PRO A 80 8.61 15.23 -4.87
C PRO A 80 8.78 15.10 -6.40
N PRO A 81 8.49 13.95 -7.04
CA PRO A 81 8.49 13.87 -8.51
C PRO A 81 7.48 14.81 -9.19
N VAL A 82 6.29 14.99 -8.60
CA VAL A 82 5.27 15.92 -9.10
C VAL A 82 5.75 17.37 -8.99
N GLU A 83 6.34 17.74 -7.85
CA GLU A 83 6.97 19.06 -7.67
C GLU A 83 8.07 19.33 -8.67
N LYS A 84 8.91 18.33 -8.94
CA LYS A 84 10.02 18.45 -9.88
C LYS A 84 9.51 18.73 -11.29
N VAL A 85 8.53 17.95 -11.77
CA VAL A 85 7.94 18.15 -13.11
C VAL A 85 7.29 19.53 -13.24
N LEU A 86 6.62 20.01 -12.18
CA LEU A 86 6.05 21.35 -12.18
C LEU A 86 7.12 22.43 -12.28
N LYS A 87 8.21 22.32 -11.51
CA LYS A 87 9.35 23.24 -11.59
C LYS A 87 9.99 23.22 -12.98
N ASP A 88 10.23 22.03 -13.54
CA ASP A 88 10.86 21.86 -14.85
C ASP A 88 9.97 22.42 -15.98
N SER A 89 8.65 22.32 -15.85
CA SER A 89 7.69 22.88 -16.81
C SER A 89 7.49 24.39 -16.68
N GLY A 90 7.87 25.00 -15.56
CA GLY A 90 7.55 26.40 -15.23
C GLY A 90 6.05 26.68 -15.00
N ILE A 91 5.22 25.63 -14.92
CA ILE A 91 3.76 25.75 -14.74
C ILE A 91 3.45 25.75 -13.25
N SER A 92 2.63 26.71 -12.82
CA SER A 92 2.12 26.74 -11.44
C SER A 92 1.04 25.68 -11.22
N LYS A 93 0.89 25.19 -9.99
CA LYS A 93 -0.15 24.19 -9.62
C LYS A 93 -1.56 24.59 -10.08
N ASN A 94 -1.86 25.88 -10.07
CA ASN A 94 -3.18 26.42 -10.41
C ASN A 94 -3.47 26.42 -11.92
N GLN A 95 -2.43 26.33 -12.75
CA GLN A 95 -2.56 26.29 -14.21
C GLN A 95 -2.75 24.88 -14.76
N ILE A 96 -2.66 23.85 -13.91
CA ILE A 96 -3.05 22.51 -14.31
C ILE A 96 -4.57 22.49 -14.48
N HIS A 97 -5.06 21.93 -15.59
CA HIS A 97 -6.49 21.84 -15.92
C HIS A 97 -7.11 20.52 -15.47
N GLU A 98 -6.38 19.42 -15.56
CA GLU A 98 -6.84 18.09 -15.13
C GLU A 98 -5.70 17.28 -14.53
N VAL A 99 -6.04 16.38 -13.61
CA VAL A 99 -5.12 15.39 -13.04
C VAL A 99 -5.71 14.01 -13.31
N VAL A 100 -5.06 13.25 -14.20
CA VAL A 100 -5.50 11.91 -14.60
C VAL A 100 -4.72 10.86 -13.83
N LEU A 101 -5.43 9.95 -13.17
CA LEU A 101 -4.82 8.88 -12.38
C LEU A 101 -4.63 7.61 -13.20
N VAL A 102 -3.38 7.27 -13.53
CA VAL A 102 -3.05 6.05 -14.29
C VAL A 102 -2.35 5.00 -13.41
N GLY A 103 -2.81 3.75 -13.50
CA GLY A 103 -2.19 2.59 -12.85
C GLY A 103 -2.97 2.05 -11.65
N GLY A 104 -2.83 0.74 -11.36
CA GLY A 104 -3.65 0.09 -10.33
C GLY A 104 -3.49 0.64 -8.91
N SER A 105 -2.30 1.13 -8.55
CA SER A 105 -2.01 1.66 -7.22
C SER A 105 -2.61 3.05 -6.97
N THR A 106 -3.05 3.78 -8.00
CA THR A 106 -3.74 5.07 -7.83
C THR A 106 -5.14 4.90 -7.24
N ARG A 107 -5.66 3.66 -7.17
CA ARG A 107 -6.93 3.31 -6.52
C ARG A 107 -6.86 3.37 -4.99
N ILE A 108 -5.66 3.49 -4.41
CA ILE A 108 -5.49 3.59 -2.95
C ILE A 108 -6.04 4.95 -2.48
N PRO A 109 -7.04 4.98 -1.57
CA PRO A 109 -7.66 6.22 -1.13
C PRO A 109 -6.66 7.26 -0.59
N LYS A 110 -5.68 6.84 0.20
CA LYS A 110 -4.68 7.76 0.76
C LYS A 110 -3.80 8.45 -0.28
N VAL A 111 -3.50 7.77 -1.39
CA VAL A 111 -2.73 8.37 -2.50
C VAL A 111 -3.56 9.42 -3.21
N GLN A 112 -4.86 9.17 -3.41
CA GLN A 112 -5.78 10.15 -3.99
C GLN A 112 -5.96 11.36 -3.08
N GLU A 113 -6.05 11.15 -1.77
CA GLU A 113 -6.13 12.23 -0.77
C GLU A 113 -4.88 13.11 -0.83
N LEU A 114 -3.68 12.52 -0.76
CA LEU A 114 -2.42 13.28 -0.82
C LEU A 114 -2.27 14.10 -2.11
N LEU A 115 -2.67 13.53 -3.26
CA LEU A 115 -2.64 14.26 -4.54
C LEU A 115 -3.69 15.38 -4.58
N ARG A 116 -4.89 15.13 -4.05
CA ARG A 116 -5.96 16.13 -3.97
C ARG A 116 -5.53 17.30 -3.09
N ASP A 117 -4.97 17.01 -1.93
CA ASP A 117 -4.46 18.03 -1.00
C ASP A 117 -3.33 18.83 -1.65
N TYR A 118 -2.43 18.15 -2.38
CA TYR A 118 -1.34 18.81 -3.09
C TYR A 118 -1.82 19.77 -4.20
N PHE A 119 -2.93 19.45 -4.86
CA PHE A 119 -3.58 20.28 -5.87
C PHE A 119 -4.74 21.13 -5.31
N ASN A 120 -4.69 21.52 -4.03
CA ASN A 120 -5.64 22.45 -3.40
C ASN A 120 -7.11 21.99 -3.48
N GLY A 121 -7.37 20.70 -3.29
CA GLY A 121 -8.74 20.17 -3.27
C GLY A 121 -9.31 19.81 -4.65
N LYS A 122 -8.51 19.94 -5.71
CA LYS A 122 -8.96 19.68 -7.08
C LYS A 122 -9.45 18.25 -7.28
N GLU A 123 -10.53 18.09 -8.03
CA GLU A 123 -11.05 16.77 -8.40
C GLU A 123 -10.05 16.01 -9.27
N LEU A 124 -9.88 14.72 -8.96
CA LEU A 124 -8.98 13.82 -9.67
C LEU A 124 -9.81 12.95 -10.61
N ASN A 125 -9.45 12.95 -11.90
CA ASN A 125 -10.13 12.15 -12.92
C ASN A 125 -9.66 10.69 -12.83
N LYS A 126 -10.64 9.78 -12.74
CA LYS A 126 -10.47 8.33 -12.59
C LYS A 126 -10.60 7.59 -13.91
#